data_AF-A0A1Z9Y7W9-F1
#
_entry.id   AF-A0A1Z9Y7W9-F1
#
_cell.length_a   1.000
_cell.length_b   1.000
_cell.length_c   1.000
_cell.angle_alpha   90.00
_cell.angle_beta   90.00
_cell.angle_gamma   90.00
#
_symmetry.space_group_name_H-M   'P 1'
#
loop_
_entity.id
_entity.type
_entity.pdbx_description
1 polymer ?
#
loop_
_entity_poly.entity_id
_entity_poly.type
_entity_poly.pdbx_seq_one_letter_code
_entity_poly.pdbx_strand_id
1 'polypeptide(L)'
;MIVFTSSELEQIDALWRSCPIDHVWSGWAFPGHTDDEVWIFRNKANWRRFTLCKSRTAYFLYDEKRRIVAKAGSLDDLLSNVDAIPGINEPLEQI
;
A
#
# COMPACT_ATOMS: atom_id res chain seq x y z
N MET A 1 12.63 -8.37 5.95
CA MET A 1 11.18 -8.15 6.15
C MET A 1 10.69 -9.19 7.16
N ILE A 2 9.59 -8.91 7.86
CA ILE A 2 8.95 -9.88 8.74
C ILE A 2 7.52 -10.16 8.27
N VAL A 3 7.05 -11.37 8.54
CA VAL A 3 5.73 -11.86 8.15
C VAL A 3 4.60 -11.08 8.82
N PHE A 4 3.55 -10.79 8.07
CA PHE A 4 2.30 -10.23 8.60
C PHE A 4 1.54 -11.26 9.43
N THR A 5 1.15 -10.87 10.65
CA THR A 5 0.26 -11.67 11.47
C THR A 5 -1.18 -11.50 11.00
N SER A 6 -2.06 -12.46 11.32
CA SER A 6 -3.48 -12.38 10.98
C SER A 6 -4.12 -11.08 11.50
N SER A 7 -3.81 -10.67 12.72
CA SER A 7 -4.34 -9.43 13.30
C SER A 7 -3.87 -8.16 12.58
N GLU A 8 -2.70 -8.18 11.93
CA GLU A 8 -2.25 -7.06 11.09
C GLU A 8 -2.95 -7.07 9.74
N LEU A 9 -3.20 -8.25 9.15
CA LEU A 9 -4.00 -8.36 7.93
C LEU A 9 -5.44 -7.87 8.17
N GLU A 10 -6.03 -8.18 9.32
CA GLU A 10 -7.34 -7.64 9.74
C GLU A 10 -7.31 -6.13 9.93
N GLN A 11 -6.22 -5.56 10.48
CA GLN A 11 -6.06 -4.11 10.58
C GLN A 11 -5.95 -3.44 9.21
N ILE A 12 -5.17 -4.01 8.29
CA ILE A 12 -5.07 -3.54 6.89
C ILE A 12 -6.46 -3.53 6.25
N ASP A 13 -7.22 -4.61 6.44
CA ASP A 13 -8.57 -4.75 5.90
C ASP A 13 -9.56 -3.72 6.48
N ALA A 14 -9.55 -3.54 7.80
CA ALA A 14 -10.39 -2.57 8.50
C ALA A 14 -10.07 -1.13 8.07
N LEU A 15 -8.78 -0.79 7.96
CA LEU A 15 -8.34 0.51 7.48
C LEU A 15 -8.80 0.75 6.03
N TRP A 16 -8.69 -0.27 5.18
CA TRP A 16 -9.13 -0.17 3.79
C TRP A 16 -10.63 0.06 3.64
N ARG A 17 -11.44 -0.65 4.42
CA ARG A 17 -12.89 -0.46 4.45
C ARG A 17 -13.31 0.88 5.05
N SER A 18 -12.44 1.51 5.83
CA SER A 18 -12.68 2.84 6.41
C SER A 18 -12.35 3.98 5.44
N CYS A 19 -11.68 3.70 4.32
CA CYS A 19 -11.39 4.71 3.31
C CYS A 19 -12.69 5.17 2.60
N PRO A 20 -12.81 6.47 2.27
CA PRO A 20 -13.97 6.98 1.54
C PRO A 20 -14.03 6.37 0.12
N ILE A 21 -15.22 6.38 -0.48
CA ILE A 21 -15.46 5.76 -1.81
C ILE A 21 -14.64 6.40 -2.95
N ASP A 22 -14.23 7.66 -2.78
CA ASP A 22 -13.39 8.40 -3.73
C ASP A 22 -11.89 8.24 -3.44
N HIS A 23 -11.53 7.47 -2.42
CA HIS A 23 -10.13 7.24 -2.07
C HIS A 23 -9.42 6.50 -3.20
N VAL A 24 -8.16 6.85 -3.45
CA VAL A 24 -7.40 6.28 -4.57
C VAL A 24 -7.21 4.76 -4.45
N TRP A 25 -7.37 4.19 -3.26
CA TRP A 25 -7.17 2.78 -2.97
C TRP A 25 -8.38 1.92 -3.35
N SER A 26 -8.22 1.00 -4.31
CA SER A 26 -9.31 0.14 -4.78
C SER A 26 -9.40 -1.21 -4.08
N GLY A 27 -8.31 -1.66 -3.44
CA GLY A 27 -8.29 -2.93 -2.73
C GLY A 27 -6.88 -3.42 -2.43
N TRP A 28 -6.79 -4.48 -1.64
CA TRP A 28 -5.54 -5.14 -1.29
C TRP A 28 -5.64 -6.64 -1.53
N ALA A 29 -4.50 -7.31 -1.67
CA ALA A 29 -4.42 -8.76 -1.73
C ALA A 29 -3.16 -9.25 -1.03
N PHE A 30 -3.22 -10.48 -0.54
CA PHE A 30 -2.06 -11.18 0.00
C PHE A 30 -1.70 -12.33 -0.97
N PRO A 31 -0.53 -12.31 -1.62
CA PRO A 31 -0.16 -13.30 -2.64
C PRO A 31 0.20 -14.67 -2.06
N GLY A 32 0.30 -14.83 -0.73
CA GLY A 32 0.41 -16.12 -0.03
C GLY A 32 1.70 -16.93 -0.26
N HIS A 33 2.59 -16.51 -1.16
CA HIS A 33 3.78 -17.29 -1.56
C HIS A 33 5.09 -16.80 -0.92
N THR A 34 5.07 -15.58 -0.36
CA THR A 34 6.13 -14.94 0.44
C THR A 34 5.39 -14.15 1.51
N ASP A 35 5.27 -14.73 2.70
CA ASP A 35 4.41 -14.23 3.80
C ASP A 35 4.77 -12.83 4.34
N ASP A 36 5.77 -12.17 3.75
CA ASP A 36 6.30 -10.87 4.14
C ASP A 36 5.76 -9.69 3.32
N GLU A 37 4.88 -9.95 2.35
CA GLU A 37 4.42 -8.95 1.38
C GLU A 37 2.88 -8.91 1.26
N VAL A 38 2.33 -7.69 1.29
CA VAL A 38 0.92 -7.39 0.97
C VAL A 38 0.89 -6.54 -0.29
N TRP A 39 -0.05 -6.79 -1.20
CA TRP A 39 -0.25 -6.01 -2.42
C TRP A 39 -1.37 -5.01 -2.25
N ILE A 40 -1.14 -3.82 -2.77
CA ILE A 40 -1.99 -2.64 -2.60
C ILE A 40 -2.32 -2.11 -3.99
N PHE A 41 -3.60 -1.96 -4.30
CA PHE A 41 -4.10 -1.59 -5.62
C PHE A 41 -4.82 -0.24 -5.60
N ARG A 42 -4.65 0.50 -6.69
CA ARG A 42 -5.27 1.81 -6.93
C ARG A 42 -6.41 1.75 -7.97
N ASN A 43 -7.43 2.58 -7.81
CA ASN A 43 -8.62 2.64 -8.69
C ASN A 43 -8.39 3.33 -10.07
N LYS A 44 -9.12 2.76 -11.04
CA LYS A 44 -9.40 2.95 -12.47
C LYS A 44 -8.68 3.96 -13.39
N ALA A 45 -8.17 5.10 -12.94
CA ALA A 45 -7.56 6.05 -13.88
C ALA A 45 -6.11 5.69 -14.23
N ASN A 46 -5.35 5.17 -13.25
CA ASN A 46 -3.97 4.72 -13.40
C ASN A 46 -3.73 3.56 -12.43
N TRP A 47 -4.07 2.34 -12.87
CA TRP A 47 -3.85 1.13 -12.08
C TRP A 47 -2.36 0.98 -11.76
N ARG A 48 -2.02 1.01 -10.47
CA ARG A 48 -0.68 0.74 -9.96
C ARG A 48 -0.77 -0.26 -8.81
N ARG A 49 0.21 -1.16 -8.77
CA ARG A 49 0.38 -2.12 -7.68
C ARG A 49 1.57 -1.69 -6.84
N PHE A 50 1.33 -1.58 -5.55
CA PHE A 50 2.36 -1.35 -4.55
C PHE A 50 2.55 -2.60 -3.70
N THR A 51 3.76 -2.80 -3.23
CA THR A 51 4.10 -3.88 -2.30
C THR A 51 4.34 -3.27 -0.93
N LEU A 52 3.47 -3.60 0.02
CA LEU A 52 3.62 -3.29 1.43
C LEU A 52 4.44 -4.39 2.10
N CYS A 53 5.53 -3.98 2.72
CA CYS A 53 6.32 -4.84 3.59
C CYS A 53 6.47 -4.19 4.95
N LYS A 54 6.81 -4.99 5.96
CA LYS A 54 7.14 -4.48 7.29
C LYS A 54 8.46 -5.00 7.83
N SER A 55 9.02 -4.21 8.73
CA SER A 55 10.10 -4.57 9.63
C SER A 55 9.62 -4.42 11.07
N ARG A 56 10.49 -4.73 12.04
CA ARG A 56 10.15 -4.66 13.48
C ARG A 56 9.71 -3.27 13.96
N THR A 57 10.07 -2.21 13.24
CA THR A 57 9.88 -0.82 13.68
C THR A 57 9.19 0.08 12.65
N ALA A 58 8.89 -0.44 11.45
CA ALA A 58 8.37 0.39 10.37
C ALA A 58 7.70 -0.45 9.27
N TYR A 59 6.82 0.22 8.55
CA TYR A 59 6.20 -0.23 7.31
C TYR A 59 6.84 0.48 6.12
N PHE A 60 6.93 -0.22 5.01
CA PHE A 60 7.55 0.24 3.77
C PHE A 60 6.62 -0.06 2.61
N LEU A 61 6.42 0.94 1.77
CA LEU A 61 5.70 0.77 0.52
C LEU A 61 6.66 0.85 -0.65
N TYR A 62 6.61 -0.16 -1.50
CA TYR A 62 7.40 -0.26 -2.71
C TYR A 62 6.53 -0.09 -3.94
N ASP A 63 7.05 0.60 -4.95
CA ASP A 63 6.46 0.55 -6.28
C ASP A 63 6.83 -0.74 -7.03
N GLU A 64 6.28 -0.90 -8.22
CA GLU A 64 6.56 -1.99 -9.16
C GLU A 64 8.05 -2.12 -9.54
N LYS A 65 8.84 -1.04 -9.51
CA LYS A 65 10.29 -1.04 -9.70
C LYS A 65 11.08 -1.30 -8.41
N ARG A 66 10.41 -1.72 -7.33
CA ARG A 66 11.00 -2.00 -6.01
C ARG A 66 11.68 -0.79 -5.36
N ARG A 67 11.26 0.44 -5.70
CA ARG A 67 11.73 1.66 -5.02
C ARG A 67 10.81 1.95 -3.84
N ILE A 68 11.40 2.39 -2.74
CA ILE A 68 10.64 2.82 -1.56
C ILE A 68 9.97 4.14 -1.92
N VAL A 69 8.64 4.16 -1.88
CA VAL A 69 7.83 5.35 -2.16
C VAL A 69 7.22 5.94 -0.89
N ALA A 70 7.05 5.13 0.16
CA ALA A 70 6.64 5.59 1.48
C ALA A 70 7.24 4.72 2.58
N LYS A 71 7.44 5.32 3.75
CA LYS A 71 7.87 4.64 4.97
C LYS A 71 7.17 5.30 6.17
N ALA A 72 6.64 4.47 7.05
CA ALA A 72 5.91 4.94 8.23
C ALA A 72 6.19 4.04 9.45
N GLY A 73 6.00 4.57 10.66
CA GLY A 73 6.08 3.78 11.89
C GLY A 73 4.84 2.90 12.11
N SER A 74 3.71 3.28 11.52
CA SER A 74 2.39 2.67 11.71
C SER A 74 1.66 2.51 10.38
N LEU A 75 0.74 1.56 10.28
CA LEU A 75 -0.10 1.37 9.08
C LEU A 75 -0.96 2.62 8.77
N ASP A 76 -1.55 3.23 9.80
CA ASP A 76 -2.38 4.43 9.67
C ASP A 76 -1.59 5.61 9.07
N ASP A 77 -0.38 5.83 9.58
CA ASP A 77 0.55 6.85 9.08
C ASP A 77 1.01 6.53 7.65
N LEU A 78 1.19 5.24 7.32
CA LEU A 78 1.53 4.84 5.97
C LEU A 78 0.42 5.20 5.00
N LEU A 79 -0.84 4.88 5.33
CA LEU A 79 -2.00 5.17 4.50
C LEU A 79 -2.16 6.67 4.27
N SER A 80 -2.01 7.47 5.33
CA SER A 80 -2.01 8.92 5.23
C SER A 80 -0.89 9.45 4.33
N ASN A 81 0.30 8.85 4.39
CA ASN A 81 1.44 9.25 3.56
C ASN A 81 1.34 8.79 2.10
N VAL A 82 0.53 7.78 1.77
CA VAL A 82 0.38 7.33 0.38
C VAL A 82 -0.37 8.33 -0.49
N ASP A 83 -1.35 9.04 0.06
CA ASP A 83 -2.03 10.11 -0.68
C ASP A 83 -1.03 11.20 -1.11
N ALA A 84 0.03 11.40 -0.32
CA ALA A 84 1.07 12.38 -0.54
C ALA A 84 2.21 11.92 -1.48
N ILE A 85 2.20 10.69 -2.03
CA ILE A 85 3.28 10.23 -2.91
C ILE A 85 3.23 11.02 -4.23
N PRO A 86 4.26 11.82 -4.56
CA PRO A 86 4.27 12.62 -5.78
C PRO A 86 4.29 11.73 -7.03
N GLY A 87 3.57 12.14 -8.09
CA GLY A 87 3.34 11.30 -9.28
C GLY A 87 2.25 10.23 -9.11
N ILE A 88 1.49 10.26 -8.01
CA ILE A 88 0.22 9.53 -7.87
C ILE A 88 -0.95 10.32 -8.47
N ASN A 89 -1.01 11.65 -8.35
CA ASN A 89 -2.11 12.43 -8.94
C ASN A 89 -1.84 12.94 -10.36
N GLU A 90 -0.66 12.68 -10.92
CA GLU A 90 -0.40 12.98 -12.32
C GLU A 90 -0.97 11.86 -13.21
N PRO A 91 -1.78 12.19 -14.23
CA PRO A 91 -2.07 11.23 -15.29
C PRO A 91 -0.73 10.77 -15.87
N LEU A 92 -0.60 9.48 -16.20
CA LEU A 92 0.49 9.00 -17.03
C LEU A 92 0.40 9.78 -18.35
N GLU A 93 1.13 10.89 -18.50
CA GLU A 93 1.34 11.50 -19.81
C GLU A 93 1.96 10.42 -20.69
N GLN A 94 1.18 9.99 -21.68
CA GLN A 94 1.62 9.05 -22.69
C GLN A 94 2.69 9.74 -23.52
N ILE A 95 3.94 9.31 -23.32
CA ILE A 95 5.01 9.49 -24.31
C ILE A 95 4.83 8.48 -25.42
#